data_AF-A0A1I7H0G4-F1
#
_entry.id   AF-A0A1I7H0G4-F1
#
_cell.length_a   1.000
_cell.length_b   1.000
_cell.length_c   1.000
_cell.angle_alpha   90.00
_cell.angle_beta   90.00
_cell.angle_gamma   90.00
#
_symmetry.space_group_name_H-M   'P 1'
#
loop_
_entity.id
_entity.type
_entity.pdbx_description
1 polymer ?
#
loop_
_entity_poly.entity_id
_entity_poly.type
_entity_poly.pdbx_seq_one_letter_code
_entity_poly.pdbx_strand_id
1 'polypeptide(L)'
;MNKHLTNYKPKDFAELLGVSVKTLQRWDREDILKAKRTPTDRRYYTYDQYLEFKGISNITTDRKIVIYTRVSTNGQKDDLKNQVEFLLNFTSSKGMIVDETIED
;
A
#
# COMPACT_ATOMS: atom_id res chain seq x y z
N MET A 1 -11.01 15.17 12.76
CA MET A 1 -10.56 14.94 11.38
C MET A 1 -9.13 15.46 11.28
N ASN A 2 -8.12 14.58 11.25
CA ASN A 2 -6.72 15.00 11.22
C ASN A 2 -6.44 15.66 9.87
N LYS A 3 -6.19 16.97 9.90
CA LYS A 3 -5.88 17.76 8.71
C LYS A 3 -4.45 17.41 8.29
N HIS A 4 -4.29 16.52 7.33
CA HIS A 4 -2.99 16.26 6.73
C HIS A 4 -2.48 17.57 6.12
N LEU A 5 -1.29 17.98 6.53
CA LEU A 5 -0.64 19.17 6.00
C LEU A 5 -0.38 18.93 4.51
N THR A 6 -0.78 19.88 3.66
CA THR A 6 -0.60 19.71 2.21
C THR A 6 0.89 19.67 1.83
N ASN A 7 1.74 20.39 2.57
CA ASN A 7 3.18 20.48 2.35
C ASN A 7 3.96 20.29 3.66
N TYR A 8 4.82 19.28 3.71
CA TYR A 8 5.70 18.95 4.83
C TYR A 8 7.11 19.49 4.61
N LYS A 9 7.75 19.97 5.69
CA LYS A 9 9.19 20.21 5.69
C LYS A 9 9.93 18.87 5.70
N PRO A 10 11.20 18.81 5.25
CA PRO A 10 11.97 17.57 5.24
C PRO A 10 12.06 16.87 6.60
N LYS A 11 12.06 17.62 7.70
CA LYS A 11 12.04 17.07 9.06
C LYS A 11 10.72 16.33 9.34
N ASP A 12 9.61 17.03 9.18
CA ASP A 12 8.27 16.48 9.47
C ASP A 12 7.94 15.28 8.57
N PHE A 13 8.38 15.32 7.31
CA PHE A 13 8.18 14.22 6.37
C PHE A 13 9.07 13.00 6.68
N ALA A 14 10.29 13.23 7.16
CA ALA A 14 11.17 12.15 7.61
C ALA A 14 10.60 11.46 8.86
N GLU A 15 10.06 12.24 9.81
CA GLU A 15 9.34 11.70 10.97
C GLU A 15 8.11 10.90 10.53
N LEU A 16 7.33 11.39 9.56
CA LEU A 16 6.17 10.69 8.99
C LEU A 16 6.56 9.33 8.36
N LEU A 17 7.71 9.27 7.67
CA LEU A 17 8.23 8.04 7.06
C LEU A 17 8.99 7.13 8.02
N GLY A 18 9.28 7.59 9.25
CA GLY A 18 10.10 6.86 10.21
C GLY A 18 11.58 6.75 9.80
N VAL A 19 12.11 7.73 9.08
CA VAL A 19 13.51 7.75 8.60
C VAL A 19 14.23 9.02 9.05
N SER A 20 15.55 9.06 8.89
CA SER A 20 16.33 10.27 9.15
C SER A 20 16.20 11.29 8.00
N VAL A 21 16.33 12.58 8.30
CA VAL A 21 16.38 13.65 7.28
C VAL A 21 17.53 13.43 6.29
N LYS A 22 18.67 12.88 6.73
CA LYS A 22 19.81 12.55 5.86
C LYS A 22 19.43 11.48 4.84
N THR A 23 18.67 10.47 5.25
CA THR A 23 18.14 9.43 4.35
C THR A 23 17.23 10.05 3.29
N LEU A 24 16.32 10.93 3.71
CA LEU A 24 15.41 11.62 2.80
C LEU A 24 16.15 12.53 1.79
N GLN A 25 17.20 13.23 2.23
CA GLN A 25 18.06 14.02 1.34
C GLN A 25 18.86 13.18 0.35
N ARG A 26 19.32 11.99 0.77
CA ARG A 26 19.98 11.04 -0.12
C ARG A 26 19.01 10.54 -1.19
N TRP A 27 17.79 10.19 -0.81
CA TRP A 27 16.74 9.77 -1.75
C TRP A 27 16.37 10.85 -2.78
N ASP A 28 16.38 12.13 -2.43
CA ASP A 28 16.21 13.23 -3.40
C ASP A 28 17.38 13.30 -4.40
N ARG A 29 18.61 12.98 -3.98
CA ARG A 29 19.80 12.97 -4.86
C ARG A 29 19.83 11.75 -5.78
N GLU A 30 19.36 10.61 -5.29
CA GLU A 30 19.34 9.33 -6.00
C GLU A 30 18.04 9.14 -6.82
N ASP A 31 17.19 10.16 -6.93
CA ASP A 31 15.88 10.12 -7.58
C ASP A 31 14.93 9.02 -7.06
N ILE A 32 15.14 8.53 -5.84
CA ILE A 32 14.27 7.53 -5.16
C ILE A 32 12.98 8.18 -4.64
N LEU A 33 13.09 9.37 -4.03
CA LEU A 33 11.96 10.15 -3.54
C LEU A 33 12.26 11.63 -3.69
N LYS A 34 11.92 12.16 -4.86
CA LYS A 34 12.31 13.51 -5.28
C LYS A 34 11.57 14.59 -4.52
N ALA A 35 12.30 15.55 -3.95
CA ALA A 35 11.69 16.68 -3.25
C ALA A 35 11.08 17.66 -4.25
N LYS A 36 9.90 18.19 -3.92
CA LYS A 36 9.41 19.41 -4.57
C LYS A 36 10.20 20.61 -4.03
N ARG A 37 10.33 21.65 -4.85
CA ARG A 37 11.14 22.84 -4.55
C ARG A 37 10.31 24.09 -4.66
N THR A 38 10.42 25.00 -3.69
CA THR A 38 9.84 26.34 -3.80
C THR A 38 10.59 27.15 -4.86
N PRO A 39 10.07 28.31 -5.31
CA PRO A 39 10.82 29.23 -6.18
C PRO A 39 12.17 29.68 -5.58
N THR A 40 12.32 29.58 -4.25
CA THR A 40 13.54 29.85 -3.50
C THR A 40 14.40 28.60 -3.24
N ASP A 41 14.18 27.53 -4.00
CA ASP A 41 14.89 26.24 -3.94
C ASP A 41 14.84 25.50 -2.59
N ARG A 42 13.81 25.76 -1.78
CA ARG A 42 13.61 25.03 -0.52
C ARG A 42 12.83 23.74 -0.76
N ARG A 43 13.34 22.63 -0.23
CA ARG A 43 12.72 21.31 -0.31
C ARG A 43 11.43 21.23 0.52
N TYR A 44 10.40 20.64 -0.06
CA TYR A 44 9.17 20.25 0.63
C TYR A 44 8.61 18.97 0.01
N TYR A 45 7.72 18.30 0.75
CA TYR A 45 7.07 17.06 0.34
C TYR A 45 5.56 17.16 0.52
N THR A 46 4.77 16.40 -0.24
CA THR A 46 3.30 16.38 -0.08
C THR A 46 2.83 15.05 0.49
N TYR A 47 1.62 15.04 1.06
CA TYR A 47 1.02 13.79 1.52
C TYR A 47 0.83 12.78 0.38
N ASP A 48 0.56 13.25 -0.83
CA ASP A 48 0.46 12.38 -2.01
C ASP A 48 1.77 11.63 -2.29
N GLN A 49 2.92 12.30 -2.12
CA GLN A 49 4.23 11.62 -2.25
C GLN A 49 4.42 10.55 -1.19
N TYR A 50 3.87 10.74 0.01
CA TYR A 50 3.87 9.69 1.04
C TYR A 50 3.01 8.51 0.60
N LEU A 51 1.79 8.76 0.11
CA LEU A 51 0.90 7.70 -0.36
C LEU A 51 1.51 6.92 -1.53
N GLU A 52 2.12 7.62 -2.48
CA GLU A 52 2.81 7.03 -3.63
C GLU A 52 4.01 6.20 -3.19
N PHE A 53 4.88 6.75 -2.35
CA PHE A 53 6.04 6.05 -1.83
C PHE A 53 5.67 4.81 -1.01
N LYS A 54 4.54 4.85 -0.28
CA LYS A 54 4.02 3.70 0.47
C LYS A 54 3.21 2.73 -0.39
N GLY A 55 3.00 3.03 -1.67
CA GLY A 55 2.19 2.22 -2.58
C GLY A 55 0.68 2.23 -2.27
N ILE A 56 0.23 3.20 -1.48
CA ILE A 56 -1.16 3.39 -1.02
C ILE A 56 -1.96 4.25 -2.02
N SER A 57 -1.29 5.14 -2.78
CA SER A 57 -1.97 6.06 -3.71
C SER A 57 -2.76 5.36 -4.83
N ASN A 58 -2.40 4.11 -5.15
CA ASN A 58 -3.02 3.31 -6.21
C ASN A 58 -3.72 2.06 -5.65
N ILE A 59 -4.61 2.22 -4.67
CA ILE A 59 -5.55 1.14 -4.31
C ILE A 59 -6.58 0.93 -5.44
N THR A 60 -6.73 1.85 -6.38
CA THR A 60 -7.90 1.90 -7.26
C THR A 60 -7.74 1.31 -8.67
N THR A 61 -6.59 0.76 -9.10
CA THR A 61 -6.51 0.43 -10.55
C THR A 61 -5.92 -0.90 -11.01
N ASP A 62 -4.94 -1.55 -10.35
CA ASP A 62 -4.31 -2.75 -10.98
C ASP A 62 -3.91 -3.89 -10.02
N ARG A 63 -4.32 -3.86 -8.75
CA ARG A 63 -4.00 -4.98 -7.86
C ARG A 63 -5.06 -6.05 -7.96
N LYS A 64 -4.64 -7.24 -8.41
CA LYS A 64 -5.48 -8.44 -8.33
C LYS A 64 -5.78 -8.80 -6.89
N ILE A 65 -7.05 -9.05 -6.58
CA ILE A 65 -7.48 -9.64 -5.33
C ILE A 65 -7.50 -11.15 -5.53
N VAL A 66 -6.62 -11.87 -4.83
CA VAL A 66 -6.46 -13.32 -4.95
C VAL A 66 -6.82 -14.02 -3.64
N ILE A 67 -7.62 -15.07 -3.72
CA ILE A 67 -7.88 -15.99 -2.60
C ILE A 67 -6.92 -17.17 -2.73
N TYR A 68 -6.16 -17.47 -1.67
CA TYR A 68 -5.31 -18.66 -1.59
C TYR A 68 -5.80 -19.57 -0.47
N THR A 69 -6.07 -20.83 -0.79
CA THR A 69 -6.53 -21.85 0.17
C THR A 69 -5.74 -23.13 0.01
N ARG A 70 -5.41 -23.82 1.11
CA ARG A 70 -4.68 -25.10 1.05
C ARG A 70 -5.10 -26.08 2.13
N VAL A 71 -5.03 -27.38 1.86
CA VAL A 71 -5.25 -28.44 2.86
C VAL A 71 -4.03 -29.34 3.02
N SER A 72 -3.76 -29.78 4.26
CA SER A 72 -2.58 -30.61 4.56
C SER A 72 -2.76 -32.09 4.22
N THR A 73 -4.00 -32.55 4.04
CA THR A 73 -4.33 -33.95 3.71
C THR A 73 -5.44 -34.02 2.67
N ASN A 74 -5.28 -34.91 1.69
CA ASN A 74 -6.25 -35.13 0.60
C ASN A 74 -7.67 -35.51 1.08
N GLY A 75 -7.81 -36.01 2.31
CA GLY A 75 -9.11 -36.32 2.91
C GLY A 75 -9.94 -35.10 3.33
N GLN A 76 -9.37 -33.89 3.29
CA GLN A 76 -10.02 -32.62 3.65
C GLN A 76 -10.44 -31.80 2.42
N LYS A 77 -10.42 -32.39 1.23
CA LYS A 77 -10.78 -31.68 -0.02
C LYS A 77 -12.21 -31.14 -0.03
N ASP A 78 -13.14 -31.82 0.66
CA ASP A 78 -14.51 -31.31 0.79
C ASP A 78 -14.57 -30.10 1.74
N ASP A 79 -13.70 -30.03 2.76
CA ASP A 79 -13.57 -28.86 3.63
C ASP A 79 -12.92 -27.67 2.91
N LEU A 80 -12.00 -27.93 1.96
CA LEU A 80 -11.36 -26.89 1.14
C LEU A 80 -12.40 -26.10 0.34
N LYS A 81 -13.38 -26.78 -0.26
CA LYS A 81 -14.47 -26.12 -1.01
C LYS A 81 -15.30 -25.21 -0.11
N ASN A 82 -15.65 -25.67 1.09
CA ASN A 82 -16.38 -24.87 2.06
C ASN A 82 -15.58 -23.63 2.50
N GLN A 83 -14.26 -23.76 2.65
CA GLN A 83 -13.37 -22.63 2.96
C GLN A 83 -13.31 -21.60 1.82
N VAL A 84 -13.20 -22.06 0.57
CA VAL A 84 -13.21 -21.19 -0.61
C VAL A 84 -14.54 -20.44 -0.72
N GLU A 85 -15.67 -21.14 -0.58
CA GLU A 85 -17.00 -20.55 -0.66
C GLU A 85 -17.24 -19.53 0.46
N PHE A 86 -16.79 -19.81 1.68
CA PHE A 86 -16.84 -18.86 2.78
C PHE A 86 -16.05 -17.58 2.49
N LEU A 87 -14.84 -17.70 1.93
CA LEU A 87 -14.00 -16.55 1.59
C LEU A 87 -14.57 -15.73 0.43
N LEU A 88 -15.17 -16.39 -0.57
CA LEU A 88 -15.89 -15.72 -1.66
C LEU A 88 -17.10 -14.93 -1.16
N ASN A 89 -17.89 -15.52 -0.26
CA ASN A 89 -19.04 -14.84 0.36
C ASN A 89 -18.59 -13.66 1.23
N PHE A 90 -17.53 -13.84 2.02
CA PHE A 90 -16.97 -12.77 2.84
C PHE A 90 -16.47 -11.60 1.97
N THR A 91 -15.67 -11.86 0.95
CA THR A 91 -15.13 -10.83 0.04
C THR A 91 -16.24 -10.11 -0.72
N SER A 92 -17.23 -10.85 -1.22
CA SER A 92 -18.43 -10.29 -1.87
C SER A 92 -19.22 -9.37 -0.94
N SER A 93 -19.42 -9.76 0.33
CA SER A 93 -20.10 -8.94 1.34
C SER A 93 -19.35 -7.64 1.68
N LYS A 94 -18.04 -7.60 1.41
CA LYS A 94 -17.17 -6.44 1.63
C LYS A 94 -17.02 -5.57 0.38
N GLY A 95 -17.68 -5.92 -0.73
CA GLY A 95 -17.57 -5.21 -2.00
C GLY A 95 -16.21 -5.38 -2.69
N MET A 96 -15.49 -6.46 -2.38
CA MET A 96 -14.22 -6.81 -3.04
C MET A 96 -14.51 -7.71 -4.24
N ILE A 97 -13.94 -7.38 -5.40
CA ILE A 97 -14.01 -8.23 -6.60
C ILE A 97 -12.77 -9.12 -6.61
N VAL A 98 -12.97 -10.43 -6.49
CA VAL A 98 -11.88 -11.42 -6.52
C VAL A 98 -11.52 -11.74 -7.97
N ASP A 99 -10.25 -11.59 -8.33
CA ASP A 99 -9.73 -11.84 -9.68
C ASP A 99 -9.30 -13.29 -9.88
N GLU A 100 -8.85 -13.97 -8.82
CA GLU A 100 -8.28 -15.31 -8.91
C GLU A 100 -8.43 -16.08 -7.59
N THR A 101 -8.69 -17.40 -7.68
CA THR A 101 -8.67 -18.32 -6.53
C THR A 101 -7.66 -19.42 -6.82
N ILE A 102 -6.72 -19.63 -5.90
CA ILE A 102 -5.64 -20.62 -5.99
C ILE A 102 -5.80 -21.64 -4.86
N GLU A 103 -5.73 -22.92 -5.22
CA GLU A 103 -5.92 -24.07 -4.32
C GLU A 103 -4.68 -24.98 -4.33
N ASP A 104 -4.21 -25.40 -3.14
CA ASP A 104 -3.08 -26.33 -2.94
C ASP A 104 -3.42 -27.51 -2.01
#